data_AF-C3XQQ4-F1
#
_entry.id   AF-C3XQQ4-F1
#
_cell.length_a   1.000
_cell.length_b   1.000
_cell.length_c   1.000
_cell.angle_alpha   90.00
_cell.angle_beta   90.00
_cell.angle_gamma   90.00
#
_symmetry.space_group_name_H-M   'P 1'
#
loop_
_entity.id
_entity.type
_entity.pdbx_description
1 polymer ?
#
loop_
_entity_poly.entity_id
_entity_poly.type
_entity_poly.pdbx_seq_one_letter_code
_entity_poly.pdbx_strand_id
1 'polypeptide(L)'
;MLKRSGENTDGDEKMIQHVMLDAVVTASHATNQWQSLAPQFQSQGIDSLFISGASGLTRVLHDGETPFHHGDSFTATYFTRSLSNKDVYMFHTPREEDMEPSDPLNIVGAKAVKVPVQGQDVLPAVAGANINADKVSDKMKDISEIKGCQTYTPTSCMTCADMDAECFLLDDGGFVIATTRDDSQDVIGTFLGDRDGSLMMSLLQHEVYERSLMSAWLSVAGAQNVPTPTPTTIYTEDPDELRHHCVAKQTQYRFFGDFATNDGFRPWSSSKEIKRDVPNCNCTREFAAVRLPDTNLLFVIADENCGTCNTTRLAQSQFFDILLSV
;
A
#
# COMPACT_ATOMS: atom_id res chain seq x y z
N MET A 1 6.68 -37.41 24.02
CA MET A 1 5.60 -38.37 23.68
C MET A 1 4.27 -37.62 23.79
N LEU A 2 3.77 -37.05 22.69
CA LEU A 2 2.47 -36.39 22.69
C LEU A 2 1.38 -37.48 22.63
N LYS A 3 0.52 -37.50 23.65
CA LYS A 3 -0.63 -38.41 23.76
C LYS A 3 -1.61 -38.11 22.62
N ARG A 4 -1.87 -39.10 21.76
CA ARG A 4 -3.03 -39.10 20.85
C ARG A 4 -4.30 -39.23 21.68
N SER A 5 -5.17 -38.24 21.59
CA SER A 5 -6.50 -38.22 22.19
C SER A 5 -7.43 -37.46 21.25
N GLY A 6 -8.37 -38.18 20.65
CA GLY A 6 -9.37 -37.66 19.72
C GLY A 6 -9.20 -38.27 18.33
N GLU A 7 -10.25 -38.91 17.81
CA GLU A 7 -10.35 -39.26 16.40
C GLU A 7 -10.25 -37.98 15.59
N ASN A 8 -9.08 -37.69 15.03
CA ASN A 8 -8.94 -36.64 14.03
C ASN A 8 -9.79 -37.06 12.84
N THR A 9 -10.75 -36.22 12.47
CA THR A 9 -11.39 -36.36 11.17
C THR A 9 -10.30 -36.23 10.10
N ASP A 10 -10.44 -36.89 8.94
CA ASP A 10 -9.46 -36.84 7.84
C ASP A 10 -9.09 -35.39 7.43
N GLY A 11 -9.98 -34.42 7.68
CA GLY A 11 -9.73 -32.99 7.52
C GLY A 11 -8.72 -32.39 8.51
N ASP A 12 -8.81 -32.76 9.79
CA ASP A 12 -7.92 -32.24 10.85
C ASP A 12 -6.49 -32.76 10.66
N GLU A 13 -6.35 -34.02 10.22
CA GLU A 13 -5.04 -34.61 9.94
C GLU A 13 -4.33 -33.92 8.76
N LYS A 14 -5.05 -33.65 7.67
CA LYS A 14 -4.48 -32.95 6.49
C LYS A 14 -4.04 -31.53 6.81
N MET A 15 -4.82 -30.80 7.62
CA MET A 15 -4.46 -29.45 8.05
C MET A 15 -3.19 -29.45 8.90
N ILE A 16 -3.08 -30.37 9.87
CA ILE A 16 -1.87 -30.50 10.70
C ILE A 16 -0.65 -30.89 9.86
N GLN A 17 -0.81 -31.83 8.93
CA GLN A 17 0.27 -32.23 8.02
C GLN A 17 0.73 -31.06 7.13
N HIS A 18 -0.21 -30.23 6.66
CA HIS A 18 0.11 -29.04 5.87
C HIS A 18 0.93 -28.02 6.66
N VAL A 19 0.53 -27.71 7.90
CA VAL A 19 1.29 -26.81 8.78
C VAL A 19 2.69 -27.38 9.08
N MET A 20 2.80 -28.69 9.32
CA MET A 20 4.10 -29.33 9.55
C MET A 20 5.01 -29.26 8.32
N LEU A 21 4.45 -29.43 7.12
CA LEU A 21 5.20 -29.30 5.86
C LEU A 21 5.70 -27.87 5.67
N ASP A 22 4.82 -26.88 5.84
CA ASP A 22 5.17 -25.46 5.78
C ASP A 22 6.27 -25.11 6.78
N ALA A 23 6.18 -25.63 8.01
CA ALA A 23 7.18 -25.42 9.04
C ALA A 23 8.57 -25.94 8.65
N VAL A 24 8.65 -27.11 8.00
CA VAL A 24 9.93 -27.70 7.55
C VAL A 24 10.51 -26.94 6.36
N VAL A 25 9.67 -26.63 5.36
CA VAL A 25 10.10 -25.94 4.13
C VAL A 25 10.59 -24.52 4.45
N THR A 26 9.81 -23.77 5.23
CA THR A 26 10.19 -22.40 5.60
C THR A 26 11.41 -22.38 6.53
N ALA A 27 11.60 -23.38 7.40
CA ALA A 27 12.79 -23.47 8.25
C ALA A 27 14.06 -23.82 7.46
N SER A 28 14.01 -24.75 6.50
CA SER A 28 15.22 -25.16 5.78
C SER A 28 15.73 -24.07 4.82
N HIS A 29 14.82 -23.34 4.17
CA HIS A 29 15.15 -22.34 3.16
C HIS A 29 15.43 -20.95 3.74
N ALA A 30 14.66 -20.52 4.75
CA ALA A 30 14.80 -19.15 5.27
C ALA A 30 16.00 -19.02 6.22
N THR A 31 16.28 -20.03 7.06
CA THR A 31 17.22 -19.88 8.17
C THR A 31 18.68 -19.85 7.70
N ASN A 32 19.13 -20.74 6.83
CA ASN A 32 20.56 -20.81 6.49
C ASN A 32 21.00 -19.77 5.45
N GLN A 33 20.17 -19.48 4.46
CA GLN A 33 20.53 -18.53 3.39
C GLN A 33 20.37 -17.08 3.85
N TRP A 34 19.23 -16.72 4.44
CA TRP A 34 18.98 -15.33 4.80
C TRP A 34 19.82 -14.86 5.98
N GLN A 35 20.12 -15.73 6.95
CA GLN A 35 21.02 -15.38 8.06
C GLN A 35 22.41 -14.97 7.57
N SER A 36 22.93 -15.60 6.51
CA SER A 36 24.23 -15.25 5.96
C SER A 36 24.24 -13.90 5.23
N LEU A 37 23.10 -13.46 4.71
CA LEU A 37 22.92 -12.21 3.96
C LEU A 37 22.41 -11.06 4.83
N ALA A 38 22.03 -11.34 6.07
CA ALA A 38 21.47 -10.39 7.01
C ALA A 38 22.23 -9.07 7.14
N PRO A 39 23.57 -9.06 7.31
CA PRO A 39 24.29 -7.80 7.47
C PRO A 39 24.19 -6.92 6.21
N GLN A 40 24.10 -7.55 5.03
CA GLN A 40 23.97 -6.85 3.76
C GLN A 40 22.57 -6.24 3.62
N PHE A 41 21.52 -6.97 4.00
CA PHE A 41 20.15 -6.46 3.99
C PHE A 41 19.95 -5.30 4.97
N GLN A 42 20.47 -5.42 6.20
CA GLN A 42 20.41 -4.35 7.19
C GLN A 42 21.15 -3.08 6.73
N SER A 43 22.30 -3.24 6.05
CA SER A 43 23.01 -2.09 5.47
C SER A 43 22.24 -1.37 4.36
N GLN A 44 21.24 -2.04 3.77
CA GLN A 44 20.36 -1.50 2.73
C GLN A 44 19.02 -1.00 3.28
N GLY A 45 18.82 -1.00 4.61
CA GLY A 45 17.58 -0.56 5.25
C GLY A 45 16.48 -1.61 5.31
N ILE A 46 16.81 -2.89 5.15
CA ILE A 46 15.88 -4.00 5.39
C ILE A 46 16.05 -4.45 6.84
N ASP A 47 15.04 -4.20 7.65
CA ASP A 47 15.07 -4.46 9.10
C ASP A 47 14.79 -5.93 9.40
N SER A 48 13.83 -6.53 8.71
CA SER A 48 13.52 -7.96 8.82
C SER A 48 13.05 -8.56 7.49
N LEU A 49 13.15 -9.88 7.40
CA LEU A 49 12.60 -10.66 6.29
C LEU A 49 11.55 -11.62 6.82
N PHE A 50 10.52 -11.88 6.03
CA PHE A 50 9.47 -12.81 6.42
C PHE A 50 9.02 -13.72 5.28
N ILE A 51 8.46 -14.86 5.68
CA ILE A 51 7.73 -15.76 4.79
C ILE A 51 6.46 -16.26 5.49
N SER A 52 5.33 -16.08 4.82
CA SER A 52 4.01 -16.49 5.27
C SER A 52 3.51 -17.61 4.38
N GLY A 53 3.33 -18.80 4.95
CA GLY A 53 2.84 -19.98 4.25
C GLY A 53 1.32 -20.01 4.13
N ALA A 54 0.82 -20.80 3.17
CA ALA A 54 -0.60 -21.07 2.98
C ALA A 54 -1.21 -21.94 4.10
N SER A 55 -0.46 -22.28 5.14
CA SER A 55 -0.96 -22.84 6.40
C SER A 55 -1.22 -21.79 7.51
N GLY A 56 -1.00 -20.51 7.23
CA GLY A 56 -1.07 -19.42 8.22
C GLY A 56 0.19 -19.28 9.09
N LEU A 57 1.21 -20.12 8.88
CA LEU A 57 2.48 -20.02 9.57
C LEU A 57 3.32 -18.89 8.95
N THR A 58 3.68 -17.90 9.75
CA THR A 58 4.64 -16.85 9.36
C THR A 58 5.95 -17.01 10.13
N ARG A 59 7.06 -16.95 9.41
CA ARG A 59 8.41 -16.87 9.98
C ARG A 59 9.00 -15.51 9.68
N VAL A 60 9.52 -14.87 10.73
CA VAL A 60 10.29 -13.63 10.63
C VAL A 60 11.73 -13.93 11.00
N LEU A 61 12.66 -13.36 10.25
CA LEU A 61 14.10 -13.47 10.46
C LEU A 61 14.68 -12.11 10.85
N HIS A 62 15.55 -12.16 11.87
CA HIS A 62 16.00 -11.05 12.71
C HIS A 62 14.95 -10.60 13.74
N ASP A 63 15.43 -10.26 14.93
CA ASP A 63 14.59 -9.76 16.03
C ASP A 63 13.92 -8.46 15.59
N GLY A 64 12.63 -8.32 15.88
CA GLY A 64 11.93 -7.06 15.71
C GLY A 64 10.44 -7.27 15.58
N GLU A 65 9.94 -7.40 14.36
CA GLU A 65 8.53 -7.10 14.10
C GLU A 65 8.00 -8.01 13.00
N THR A 66 6.86 -8.65 13.28
CA THR A 66 6.02 -9.19 12.21
C THR A 66 5.61 -8.05 11.29
N PRO A 67 5.46 -8.28 9.97
CA PRO A 67 4.78 -7.32 9.11
C PRO A 67 3.36 -7.12 9.65
N PHE A 68 3.18 -6.05 10.44
CA PHE A 68 1.97 -5.65 11.14
C PHE A 68 1.51 -6.65 12.22
N HIS A 69 0.81 -6.14 13.24
CA HIS A 69 0.20 -6.92 14.32
C HIS A 69 -1.02 -7.72 13.82
N HIS A 70 -0.86 -8.53 12.79
CA HIS A 70 -1.92 -9.39 12.30
C HIS A 70 -1.82 -10.77 12.95
N GLY A 71 -2.87 -11.15 13.69
CA GLY A 71 -3.00 -12.48 14.26
C GLY A 71 -3.15 -13.59 13.22
N ASP A 72 -3.53 -13.25 11.98
CA ASP A 72 -3.67 -14.17 10.85
C ASP A 72 -3.07 -13.57 9.57
N SER A 73 -2.23 -14.34 8.88
CA SER A 73 -1.61 -13.91 7.62
C SER A 73 -2.61 -13.90 6.46
N PHE A 74 -3.70 -14.68 6.50
CA PHE A 74 -4.68 -14.72 5.40
C PHE A 74 -5.50 -13.45 5.27
N THR A 75 -5.63 -12.69 6.34
CA THR A 75 -6.34 -11.40 6.35
C THR A 75 -5.41 -10.22 6.13
N ALA A 76 -4.09 -10.45 6.16
CA ALA A 76 -3.10 -9.40 5.99
C ALA A 76 -3.08 -8.84 4.56
N THR A 77 -2.94 -7.51 4.48
CA THR A 77 -2.92 -6.78 3.20
C THR A 77 -1.77 -7.23 2.30
N TYR A 78 -0.55 -7.40 2.82
CA TYR A 78 0.58 -7.90 2.02
C TYR A 78 0.29 -9.27 1.40
N PHE A 79 -0.39 -10.15 2.15
CA PHE A 79 -0.58 -11.54 1.75
C PHE A 79 -1.60 -11.64 0.62
N THR A 80 -2.79 -11.07 0.85
CA THR A 80 -3.90 -11.11 -0.13
C THR A 80 -3.57 -10.37 -1.42
N ARG A 81 -2.93 -9.19 -1.33
CA ARG A 81 -2.54 -8.40 -2.50
C ARG A 81 -1.42 -9.07 -3.30
N SER A 82 -0.43 -9.68 -2.64
CA SER A 82 0.66 -10.38 -3.34
C SER A 82 0.17 -11.62 -4.07
N LEU A 83 -0.75 -12.39 -3.50
CA LEU A 83 -1.34 -13.55 -4.18
C LEU A 83 -2.20 -13.15 -5.39
N SER A 84 -2.94 -12.05 -5.26
CA SER A 84 -3.76 -11.50 -6.36
C SER A 84 -2.90 -10.95 -7.51
N ASN A 85 -1.70 -10.45 -7.19
CA ASN A 85 -0.77 -9.83 -8.14
C ASN A 85 0.56 -10.61 -8.20
N LYS A 86 0.47 -11.90 -8.54
CA LYS A 86 1.57 -12.87 -8.40
C LYS A 86 2.87 -12.58 -9.16
N ASP A 87 2.84 -11.70 -10.16
CA ASP A 87 3.99 -11.44 -11.05
C ASP A 87 4.80 -10.20 -10.67
N VAL A 88 4.25 -9.32 -9.82
CA VAL A 88 4.87 -8.05 -9.40
C VAL A 88 5.21 -8.03 -7.91
N TYR A 89 6.08 -7.12 -7.49
CA TYR A 89 6.32 -6.82 -6.09
C TYR A 89 5.27 -5.83 -5.58
N MET A 90 4.63 -6.16 -4.47
CA MET A 90 3.63 -5.33 -3.81
C MET A 90 4.27 -4.61 -2.63
N PHE A 91 4.28 -3.29 -2.69
CA PHE A 91 4.70 -2.41 -1.61
C PHE A 91 3.48 -1.76 -0.98
N HIS A 92 3.49 -1.67 0.34
CA HIS A 92 2.49 -0.92 1.07
C HIS A 92 3.07 -0.41 2.39
N THR A 93 2.48 0.65 2.89
CA THR A 93 2.74 1.19 4.22
C THR A 93 1.68 0.70 5.21
N PRO A 94 1.99 0.64 6.51
CA PRO A 94 0.98 0.52 7.55
C PRO A 94 -0.01 1.66 7.42
N ARG A 95 -1.26 1.39 7.77
CA ARG A 95 -2.20 2.46 8.10
C ARG A 95 -2.03 2.81 9.57
N GLU A 96 -2.38 4.04 9.93
CA GLU A 96 -2.35 4.52 11.31
C GLU A 96 -3.17 3.61 12.25
N GLU A 97 -4.26 3.01 11.76
CA GLU A 97 -5.09 2.05 12.51
C GLU A 97 -4.39 0.71 12.82
N ASP A 98 -3.34 0.37 12.08
CA ASP A 98 -2.58 -0.88 12.20
C ASP A 98 -1.27 -0.69 12.98
N MET A 99 -0.95 0.54 13.42
CA MET A 99 0.28 0.90 14.12
C MET A 99 0.04 1.18 15.60
N GLU A 100 0.85 0.57 16.45
CA GLU A 100 0.99 1.01 17.84
C GLU A 100 1.94 2.22 17.93
N PRO A 101 1.80 3.11 18.93
CA PRO A 101 2.62 4.31 19.05
C PRO A 101 4.13 4.07 19.14
N SER A 102 4.56 2.86 19.49
CA SER A 102 5.96 2.45 19.56
C SER A 102 6.49 1.80 18.29
N ASP A 103 5.62 1.47 17.35
CA ASP A 103 6.00 0.76 16.14
C ASP A 103 6.81 1.72 15.22
N PRO A 104 7.97 1.28 14.71
CA PRO A 104 8.70 2.05 13.73
C PRO A 104 7.92 2.08 12.41
N LEU A 105 8.07 3.19 11.70
CA LEU A 105 7.48 3.38 10.39
C LEU A 105 8.24 2.54 9.35
N ASN A 106 7.69 1.36 9.04
CA ASN A 106 8.26 0.40 8.10
C ASN A 106 7.36 0.21 6.89
N ILE A 107 7.95 0.19 5.70
CA ILE A 107 7.29 -0.17 4.44
C ILE A 107 7.41 -1.68 4.27
N VAL A 108 6.33 -2.34 3.89
CA VAL A 108 6.35 -3.77 3.58
C VAL A 108 6.37 -3.97 2.08
N GLY A 109 7.44 -4.62 1.61
CA GLY A 109 7.57 -5.13 0.25
C GLY A 109 7.37 -6.65 0.24
N ALA A 110 6.42 -7.16 -0.54
CA ALA A 110 6.07 -8.58 -0.57
C ALA A 110 5.82 -9.09 -2.00
N LYS A 111 5.98 -10.40 -2.19
CA LYS A 111 5.70 -11.08 -3.46
C LYS A 111 5.25 -12.51 -3.22
N ALA A 112 4.33 -13.00 -4.04
CA ALA A 112 3.93 -14.40 -4.03
C ALA A 112 5.08 -15.30 -4.48
N VAL A 113 5.33 -16.37 -3.74
CA VAL A 113 6.28 -17.41 -4.11
C VAL A 113 5.61 -18.27 -5.18
N LYS A 114 6.14 -18.23 -6.40
CA LYS A 114 5.57 -18.96 -7.54
C LYS A 114 6.37 -20.23 -7.80
N VAL A 115 5.72 -21.38 -7.71
CA VAL A 115 6.34 -22.70 -7.92
C VAL A 115 5.64 -23.43 -9.07
N PRO A 116 6.34 -23.78 -10.16
CA PRO A 116 5.74 -24.55 -11.24
C PRO A 116 5.65 -26.04 -10.85
N VAL A 117 4.43 -26.59 -10.84
CA VAL A 117 4.15 -28.00 -10.56
C VAL A 117 3.31 -28.55 -11.71
N GLN A 118 3.84 -29.56 -12.42
CA GLN A 118 3.16 -30.21 -13.56
C GLN A 118 2.66 -29.21 -14.64
N GLY A 119 3.42 -28.13 -14.86
CA GLY A 119 3.06 -27.10 -15.85
C GLY A 119 2.02 -26.09 -15.36
N GLN A 120 1.63 -26.13 -14.09
CA GLN A 120 0.78 -25.11 -13.45
C GLN A 120 1.55 -24.37 -12.35
N ASP A 121 1.39 -23.06 -12.30
CA ASP A 121 1.95 -22.25 -11.22
C ASP A 121 1.08 -22.39 -9.98
N VAL A 122 1.66 -22.86 -8.89
CA VAL A 122 1.05 -22.83 -7.55
C VAL A 122 1.73 -21.76 -6.69
N LEU A 123 0.96 -21.16 -5.77
CA LEU A 123 1.40 -20.07 -4.90
C LEU A 123 1.37 -20.51 -3.43
N PRO A 124 2.36 -21.29 -2.95
CA PRO A 124 2.33 -21.87 -1.60
C PRO A 124 2.60 -20.87 -0.48
N ALA A 125 3.19 -19.70 -0.78
CA ALA A 125 3.59 -18.74 0.24
C ALA A 125 3.70 -17.32 -0.33
N VAL A 126 3.84 -16.35 0.57
CA VAL A 126 4.24 -14.97 0.28
C VAL A 126 5.52 -14.69 1.05
N ALA A 127 6.53 -14.16 0.37
CA ALA A 127 7.78 -13.73 0.99
C ALA A 127 7.89 -12.21 0.91
N GLY A 128 8.48 -11.59 1.93
CA GLY A 128 8.61 -10.14 1.98
C GLY A 128 9.67 -9.64 2.95
N ALA A 129 9.75 -8.32 3.03
CA ALA A 129 10.70 -7.57 3.82
C ALA A 129 10.02 -6.39 4.51
N ASN A 130 10.40 -6.12 5.76
CA ASN A 130 10.13 -4.86 6.42
C ASN A 130 11.30 -3.92 6.13
N ILE A 131 11.00 -2.77 5.54
CA ILE A 131 11.99 -1.83 5.01
C ILE A 131 11.82 -0.51 5.74
N ASN A 132 12.90 0.02 6.29
CA ASN A 132 12.91 1.28 6.98
C ASN A 132 12.50 2.42 6.03
N ALA A 133 11.44 3.16 6.38
CA ALA A 133 10.85 4.16 5.49
C ALA A 133 11.79 5.35 5.20
N ASP A 134 12.60 5.76 6.19
CA ASP A 134 13.59 6.81 6.02
C ASP A 134 14.66 6.36 5.01
N LYS A 135 15.11 5.11 5.07
CA LYS A 135 16.07 4.56 4.10
C LYS A 135 15.53 4.50 2.68
N VAL A 136 14.25 4.22 2.49
CA VAL A 136 13.62 4.30 1.16
C VAL A 136 13.60 5.74 0.66
N SER A 137 13.27 6.69 1.53
CA SER A 137 13.23 8.13 1.20
C SER A 137 14.62 8.67 0.84
N ASP A 138 15.65 8.35 1.65
CA ASP A 138 17.07 8.65 1.37
C ASP A 138 17.47 8.09 0.00
N LYS A 139 17.14 6.82 -0.25
CA LYS A 139 17.53 6.14 -1.49
C LYS A 139 16.84 6.74 -2.71
N MET A 140 15.57 7.13 -2.57
CA MET A 140 14.81 7.82 -3.62
C MET A 140 15.48 9.15 -3.97
N LYS A 141 15.88 9.92 -2.96
CA LYS A 141 16.60 11.18 -3.12
C LYS A 141 17.92 10.97 -3.87
N ASP A 142 18.76 10.06 -3.39
CA ASP A 142 20.06 9.72 -4.00
C ASP A 142 19.92 9.31 -5.48
N ILE A 143 18.96 8.44 -5.80
CA ILE A 143 18.76 7.95 -7.18
C ILE A 143 18.31 9.08 -8.10
N SER A 144 17.42 9.95 -7.62
CA SER A 144 16.95 11.11 -8.37
C SER A 144 18.09 12.08 -8.69
N GLU A 145 19.00 12.30 -7.74
CA GLU A 145 20.20 13.11 -7.95
C GLU A 145 21.19 12.48 -8.95
N ILE A 146 21.50 11.18 -8.79
CA ILE A 146 22.50 10.48 -9.61
C ILE A 146 22.03 10.30 -11.06
N LYS A 147 20.74 9.99 -11.26
CA LYS A 147 20.13 9.86 -12.60
C LYS A 147 19.61 11.20 -13.14
N GLY A 148 19.70 12.25 -12.34
CA GLY A 148 19.35 13.62 -12.69
C GLY A 148 20.13 14.13 -13.90
N CYS A 149 19.38 14.60 -14.89
CA CYS A 149 19.76 15.47 -16.01
C CYS A 149 21.18 15.37 -16.59
N GLN A 150 21.35 14.40 -17.47
CA GLN A 150 22.51 14.38 -18.39
C GLN A 150 22.37 15.35 -19.58
N THR A 151 21.21 15.98 -19.78
CA THR A 151 20.98 17.00 -20.83
C THR A 151 20.38 18.26 -20.24
N TYR A 152 21.22 19.29 -20.09
CA TYR A 152 20.84 20.63 -19.69
C TYR A 152 19.91 21.26 -20.75
N THR A 153 18.63 21.43 -20.43
CA THR A 153 17.82 22.51 -20.99
C THR A 153 17.27 23.37 -19.86
N PRO A 154 17.15 24.70 -20.02
CA PRO A 154 17.03 25.65 -18.90
C PRO A 154 15.70 25.61 -18.12
N THR A 155 14.80 24.67 -18.42
CA THR A 155 13.40 24.67 -17.93
C THR A 155 12.83 23.27 -17.69
N SER A 156 13.64 22.20 -17.59
CA SER A 156 13.07 20.84 -17.56
C SER A 156 13.86 19.82 -16.75
N CYS A 157 14.62 20.26 -15.76
CA CYS A 157 15.43 19.40 -14.93
C CYS A 157 15.07 19.63 -13.47
N MET A 158 14.25 18.76 -12.90
CA MET A 158 14.00 18.71 -11.47
C MET A 158 14.57 17.42 -10.90
N THR A 159 15.15 17.53 -9.72
CA THR A 159 15.68 16.44 -8.91
C THR A 159 15.10 16.56 -7.50
N CYS A 160 15.13 15.47 -6.73
CA CYS A 160 14.64 15.50 -5.35
C CYS A 160 15.58 16.26 -4.38
N ALA A 161 16.68 16.81 -4.88
CA ALA A 161 17.57 17.72 -4.15
C ALA A 161 17.14 19.18 -4.25
N ASP A 162 16.37 19.52 -5.28
CA ASP A 162 15.98 20.90 -5.54
C ASP A 162 15.02 21.35 -4.45
N MET A 163 15.29 22.53 -3.88
CA MET A 163 14.52 23.05 -2.74
C MET A 163 13.05 23.32 -3.09
N ASP A 164 12.79 23.60 -4.36
CA ASP A 164 11.45 23.90 -4.87
C ASP A 164 10.75 22.65 -5.44
N ALA A 165 11.29 21.45 -5.21
CA ALA A 165 10.75 20.19 -5.72
C ALA A 165 10.35 19.22 -4.59
N GLU A 166 9.16 18.64 -4.73
CA GLU A 166 8.65 17.59 -3.87
C GLU A 166 8.61 16.26 -4.64
N CYS A 167 9.26 15.25 -4.07
CA CYS A 167 9.23 13.90 -4.61
C CYS A 167 8.37 12.98 -3.75
N PHE A 168 7.63 12.10 -4.43
CA PHE A 168 6.80 11.07 -3.83
C PHE A 168 7.06 9.74 -4.50
N LEU A 169 7.11 8.69 -3.68
CA LEU A 169 6.90 7.32 -4.12
C LEU A 169 5.50 6.93 -3.66
N LEU A 170 4.63 6.58 -4.60
CA LEU A 170 3.23 6.25 -4.34
C LEU A 170 2.96 4.79 -4.69
N ASP A 171 2.03 4.16 -3.98
CA ASP A 171 1.51 2.85 -4.37
C ASP A 171 0.35 2.96 -5.39
N ASP A 172 -0.16 1.83 -5.85
CA ASP A 172 -1.27 1.78 -6.78
C ASP A 172 -2.60 2.30 -6.21
N GLY A 173 -2.71 2.48 -4.89
CA GLY A 173 -3.83 3.14 -4.23
C GLY A 173 -3.66 4.65 -4.06
N GLY A 174 -2.50 5.22 -4.38
CA GLY A 174 -2.18 6.63 -4.17
C GLY A 174 -1.77 6.97 -2.73
N PHE A 175 -1.39 5.97 -1.94
CA PHE A 175 -0.79 6.16 -0.62
C PHE A 175 0.70 6.47 -0.75
N VAL A 176 1.20 7.34 0.12
CA VAL A 176 2.62 7.74 0.13
C VAL A 176 3.46 6.65 0.77
N ILE A 177 4.37 6.07 -0.02
CA ILE A 177 5.36 5.10 0.42
C ILE A 177 6.63 5.80 0.92
N ALA A 178 7.07 6.86 0.23
CA ALA A 178 8.25 7.65 0.60
C ALA A 178 8.11 9.09 0.08
N THR A 179 8.76 10.04 0.73
CA THR A 179 8.76 11.45 0.30
C THR A 179 10.05 12.17 0.70
N THR A 180 10.43 13.22 -0.03
CA THR A 180 11.55 14.11 0.34
C THR A 180 11.14 15.33 1.16
N ARG A 181 9.88 15.43 1.58
CA ARG A 181 9.41 16.51 2.44
C ARG A 181 10.00 16.42 3.85
N ASP A 182 10.16 17.57 4.50
CA ASP A 182 10.70 17.66 5.87
C ASP A 182 9.77 17.03 6.92
N ASP A 183 8.47 16.93 6.62
CA ASP A 183 7.43 16.29 7.45
C ASP A 183 7.17 14.83 7.05
N SER A 184 8.17 14.15 6.48
CA SER A 184 8.03 12.81 5.87
C SER A 184 7.31 11.78 6.75
N GLN A 185 7.59 11.75 8.06
CA GLN A 185 7.00 10.78 8.99
C GLN A 185 5.48 10.93 9.14
N ASP A 186 4.95 12.15 9.02
CA ASP A 186 3.50 12.40 9.11
C ASP A 186 2.79 12.13 7.77
N VAL A 187 3.55 12.10 6.67
CA VAL A 187 3.02 12.01 5.31
C VAL A 187 3.00 10.56 4.81
N ILE A 188 4.02 9.76 5.13
CA ILE A 188 4.08 8.35 4.75
C ILE A 188 2.89 7.60 5.36
N GLY A 189 2.28 6.70 4.59
CA GLY A 189 1.06 6.00 4.98
C GLY A 189 -0.24 6.77 4.75
N THR A 190 -0.17 8.07 4.48
CA THR A 190 -1.36 8.86 4.17
C THR A 190 -1.69 8.85 2.68
N PHE A 191 -2.97 9.08 2.35
CA PHE A 191 -3.39 9.24 0.96
C PHE A 191 -2.87 10.56 0.40
N LEU A 192 -2.26 10.54 -0.79
CA LEU A 192 -1.73 11.76 -1.42
C LEU A 192 -2.79 12.85 -1.51
N GLY A 193 -4.03 12.51 -1.85
CA GLY A 193 -5.09 13.50 -2.01
C GLY A 193 -5.48 14.24 -0.73
N ASP A 194 -5.16 13.68 0.45
CA ASP A 194 -5.34 14.37 1.73
C ASP A 194 -4.26 15.42 2.00
N ARG A 195 -3.04 15.18 1.50
CA ARG A 195 -1.89 16.08 1.66
C ARG A 195 -1.75 17.08 0.51
N ASP A 196 -1.99 16.60 -0.70
CA ASP A 196 -1.85 17.33 -1.97
C ASP A 196 -2.89 16.86 -2.99
N GLY A 197 -4.15 17.18 -2.73
CA GLY A 197 -5.23 16.83 -3.66
C GLY A 197 -5.18 17.59 -4.97
N SER A 198 -4.39 18.66 -5.07
CA SER A 198 -4.12 19.37 -6.32
C SER A 198 -3.31 18.50 -7.28
N LEU A 199 -2.22 17.90 -6.79
CA LEU A 199 -1.41 16.94 -7.53
C LEU A 199 -2.20 15.67 -7.83
N MET A 200 -2.96 15.14 -6.87
CA MET A 200 -3.79 13.96 -7.09
C MET A 200 -4.87 14.19 -8.16
N MET A 201 -5.46 15.38 -8.22
CA MET A 201 -6.39 15.74 -9.31
C MET A 201 -5.69 15.72 -10.68
N SER A 202 -4.48 16.27 -10.77
CA SER A 202 -3.71 16.27 -12.02
C SER A 202 -3.35 14.85 -12.45
N LEU A 203 -3.00 13.96 -11.51
CA LEU A 203 -2.77 12.53 -11.79
C LEU A 203 -4.02 11.81 -12.32
N LEU A 204 -5.22 12.19 -11.87
CA LEU A 204 -6.49 11.66 -12.39
C LEU A 204 -6.82 12.20 -13.79
N GLN A 205 -6.65 13.50 -14.01
CA GLN A 205 -6.94 14.14 -15.30
C GLN A 205 -6.04 13.63 -16.43
N HIS A 206 -4.82 13.21 -16.08
CA HIS A 206 -3.85 12.66 -17.02
C HIS A 206 -3.84 11.13 -17.06
N GLU A 207 -4.89 10.46 -16.55
CA GLU A 207 -5.05 9.00 -16.62
C GLU A 207 -3.83 8.25 -16.04
N VAL A 208 -3.21 8.78 -14.97
CA VAL A 208 -2.18 8.05 -14.20
C VAL A 208 -2.87 7.14 -13.20
N TYR A 209 -3.86 7.69 -12.50
CA TYR A 209 -4.82 6.96 -11.67
C TYR A 209 -6.23 7.09 -12.26
N GLU A 210 -7.09 6.17 -11.85
CA GLU A 210 -8.54 6.28 -11.98
C GLU A 210 -9.20 6.10 -10.60
N ARG A 211 -10.38 6.73 -10.44
CA ARG A 211 -11.18 6.61 -9.21
C ARG A 211 -12.41 5.77 -9.46
N SER A 212 -12.70 4.87 -8.54
CA SER A 212 -13.89 4.03 -8.54
C SER A 212 -14.69 4.28 -7.27
N LEU A 213 -16.01 4.46 -7.40
CA LEU A 213 -16.91 4.54 -6.26
C LEU A 213 -17.46 3.14 -5.99
N MET A 214 -17.21 2.64 -4.78
CA MET A 214 -17.72 1.36 -4.30
C MET A 214 -18.83 1.59 -3.28
N SER A 215 -19.79 0.68 -3.22
CA SER A 215 -20.89 0.72 -2.25
C SER A 215 -20.89 -0.58 -1.46
N ALA A 216 -20.72 -0.48 -0.14
CA ALA A 216 -20.84 -1.57 0.81
C ALA A 216 -22.22 -1.47 1.49
N TRP A 217 -23.11 -2.41 1.15
CA TRP A 217 -24.51 -2.39 1.58
C TRP A 217 -24.74 -2.86 3.03
N LEU A 218 -23.72 -3.45 3.65
CA LEU A 218 -23.77 -4.05 4.99
C LEU A 218 -22.78 -3.38 5.95
N SER A 219 -22.70 -2.04 5.89
CA SER A 219 -21.84 -1.27 6.80
C SER A 219 -22.57 -0.90 8.08
N VAL A 220 -21.80 -0.65 9.13
CA VAL A 220 -22.32 -0.30 10.47
C VAL A 220 -21.70 1.03 10.88
N ALA A 221 -22.54 2.00 11.24
CA ALA A 221 -22.09 3.32 11.72
C ALA A 221 -22.59 3.57 13.15
N GLY A 222 -21.73 4.21 13.96
CA GLY A 222 -22.07 4.67 15.30
C GLY A 222 -22.97 5.92 15.28
N ALA A 223 -23.86 6.06 16.25
CA ALA A 223 -24.90 7.08 16.31
C ALA A 223 -24.43 8.56 16.29
N GLN A 224 -23.14 8.85 16.47
CA GLN A 224 -22.61 10.23 16.53
C GLN A 224 -22.48 10.93 15.15
N ASN A 225 -22.60 10.19 14.03
CA ASN A 225 -22.46 10.75 12.68
C ASN A 225 -23.78 10.81 11.88
N VAL A 226 -24.94 10.73 12.55
CA VAL A 226 -26.25 10.69 11.90
C VAL A 226 -26.89 12.09 11.87
N PRO A 227 -27.27 12.63 10.69
CA PRO A 227 -28.15 13.81 10.60
C PRO A 227 -29.48 13.51 11.29
N THR A 228 -30.08 14.53 11.90
CA THR A 228 -31.27 14.47 12.77
C THR A 228 -32.39 13.55 12.21
N PRO A 229 -32.93 12.61 13.01
CA PRO A 229 -33.87 11.59 12.52
C PRO A 229 -35.21 12.18 12.08
N THR A 230 -35.71 11.71 10.93
CA THR A 230 -37.13 11.81 10.51
C THR A 230 -37.95 10.63 11.05
N PRO A 231 -39.29 10.76 11.21
CA PRO A 231 -40.13 9.91 12.06
C PRO A 231 -40.39 8.46 11.58
N THR A 232 -39.57 7.90 10.68
CA THR A 232 -39.87 6.62 10.00
C THR A 232 -38.82 5.53 10.16
N THR A 233 -37.83 5.69 11.05
CA THR A 233 -36.80 4.67 11.30
C THR A 233 -37.26 3.64 12.35
N ILE A 234 -37.28 2.34 12.00
CA ILE A 234 -37.52 1.24 12.93
C ILE A 234 -36.17 0.77 13.49
N TYR A 235 -36.03 0.73 14.82
CA TYR A 235 -34.82 0.33 15.53
C TYR A 235 -34.90 -1.16 15.93
N THR A 236 -33.81 -1.89 15.72
CA THR A 236 -33.52 -3.10 16.51
C THR A 236 -32.61 -2.66 17.65
N GLU A 237 -33.19 -2.48 18.84
CA GLU A 237 -32.46 -2.00 20.02
C GLU A 237 -31.59 -3.12 20.61
N ASP A 238 -30.27 -2.94 20.57
CA ASP A 238 -29.35 -3.49 21.57
C ASP A 238 -29.04 -2.35 22.56
N PRO A 239 -29.39 -2.44 23.86
CA PRO A 239 -29.38 -1.30 24.78
C PRO A 239 -28.02 -0.62 25.02
N ASP A 240 -26.91 -1.27 24.68
CA ASP A 240 -25.56 -0.78 25.02
C ASP A 240 -24.75 -0.26 23.82
N GLU A 241 -25.18 -0.45 22.57
CA GLU A 241 -24.50 0.11 21.38
C GLU A 241 -25.49 0.47 20.26
N LEU A 242 -25.80 1.76 20.09
CA LEU A 242 -26.60 2.28 18.97
C LEU A 242 -25.82 2.18 17.64
N ARG A 243 -25.79 0.98 17.05
CA ARG A 243 -25.20 0.67 15.74
C ARG A 243 -26.30 0.56 14.68
N HIS A 244 -26.19 1.31 13.59
CA HIS A 244 -27.17 1.29 12.49
C HIS A 244 -26.59 0.69 11.22
N HIS A 245 -27.37 -0.15 10.54
CA HIS A 245 -27.05 -0.62 9.19
C HIS A 245 -27.17 0.54 8.20
N CYS A 246 -26.14 0.72 7.38
CA CYS A 246 -26.06 1.79 6.39
C CYS A 246 -25.31 1.32 5.14
N VAL A 247 -25.46 2.07 4.05
CA VAL A 247 -24.65 1.89 2.84
C VAL A 247 -23.42 2.77 2.99
N ALA A 248 -22.24 2.18 3.12
CA ALA A 248 -21.01 2.94 3.01
C ALA A 248 -20.63 3.08 1.53
N LYS A 249 -20.49 4.32 1.07
CA LYS A 249 -19.83 4.64 -0.19
C LYS A 249 -18.36 4.85 0.10
N GLN A 250 -17.50 4.10 -0.56
CA GLN A 250 -16.05 4.18 -0.44
C GLN A 250 -15.47 4.59 -1.79
N THR A 251 -14.61 5.60 -1.79
CA THR A 251 -13.79 5.91 -2.97
C THR A 251 -12.54 5.04 -2.92
N GLN A 252 -12.21 4.40 -4.04
CA GLN A 252 -10.93 3.70 -4.22
C GLN A 252 -10.22 4.26 -5.44
N TYR A 253 -8.91 4.40 -5.31
CA TYR A 253 -8.03 4.77 -6.40
C TYR A 253 -7.26 3.53 -6.84
N ARG A 254 -7.02 3.45 -8.14
CA ARG A 254 -6.14 2.45 -8.74
C ARG A 254 -5.39 3.06 -9.90
N PHE A 255 -4.25 2.49 -10.26
CA PHE A 255 -3.62 2.83 -11.51
C PHE A 255 -4.58 2.67 -12.68
N PHE A 256 -4.55 3.64 -13.60
CA PHE A 256 -5.24 3.51 -14.87
C PHE A 256 -4.55 2.45 -15.74
N GLY A 257 -5.35 1.57 -16.35
CA GLY A 257 -4.82 0.43 -17.11
C GLY A 257 -4.24 -0.67 -16.23
N ASP A 258 -3.56 -1.64 -16.85
CA ASP A 258 -2.95 -2.77 -16.15
C ASP A 258 -1.49 -2.45 -15.82
N PHE A 259 -1.18 -2.38 -14.53
CA PHE A 259 0.16 -2.06 -14.06
C PHE A 259 1.15 -3.22 -14.19
N ALA A 260 0.68 -4.48 -14.22
CA ALA A 260 1.56 -5.64 -14.41
C ALA A 260 2.12 -5.70 -15.83
N THR A 261 1.33 -5.26 -16.82
CA THR A 261 1.71 -5.26 -18.24
C THR A 261 2.09 -3.87 -18.76
N ASN A 262 1.90 -2.83 -17.96
CA ASN A 262 1.89 -1.42 -18.39
C ASN A 262 0.89 -1.14 -19.54
N ASP A 263 -0.07 -2.04 -19.77
CA ASP A 263 -1.05 -1.87 -20.84
C ASP A 263 -2.04 -0.75 -20.47
N GLY A 264 -2.30 0.15 -21.42
CA GLY A 264 -3.05 1.38 -21.19
C GLY A 264 -2.29 2.48 -20.43
N PHE A 265 -1.14 2.19 -19.80
CA PHE A 265 -0.26 3.23 -19.29
C PHE A 265 0.47 3.88 -20.46
N ARG A 266 0.47 5.22 -20.51
CA ARG A 266 1.28 5.98 -21.46
C ARG A 266 2.47 6.56 -20.70
N PRO A 267 3.66 5.91 -20.73
CA PRO A 267 4.85 6.42 -20.07
C PRO A 267 5.13 7.85 -20.53
N TRP A 268 5.14 8.75 -19.57
CA TRP A 268 5.29 10.18 -19.78
C TRP A 268 6.63 10.54 -20.45
N SER A 269 7.65 9.67 -20.34
CA SER A 269 9.03 9.92 -20.76
C SER A 269 9.30 9.93 -22.28
N SER A 270 8.29 9.77 -23.14
CA SER A 270 8.48 9.82 -24.60
C SER A 270 8.11 11.16 -25.25
N SER A 271 7.43 12.05 -24.53
CA SER A 271 7.15 13.41 -24.99
C SER A 271 7.53 14.42 -23.91
N LYS A 272 8.35 15.37 -24.31
CA LYS A 272 8.93 16.50 -23.59
C LYS A 272 7.88 17.51 -23.09
N GLU A 273 6.74 17.04 -22.61
CA GLU A 273 5.70 17.88 -22.07
C GLU A 273 5.85 17.88 -20.57
N ILE A 274 6.02 19.05 -19.99
CA ILE A 274 5.80 19.26 -18.58
C ILE A 274 4.36 19.75 -18.50
N LYS A 275 3.51 19.09 -17.69
CA LYS A 275 2.13 19.56 -17.54
C LYS A 275 2.10 20.68 -16.51
N ARG A 276 1.46 21.79 -16.89
CA ARG A 276 1.27 22.99 -16.08
C ARG A 276 -0.20 23.13 -15.72
N ASP A 277 -0.75 22.14 -15.03
CA ASP A 277 -2.16 22.15 -14.68
C ASP A 277 -2.31 21.84 -13.19
N VAL A 278 -2.80 22.85 -12.46
CA VAL A 278 -3.35 22.68 -11.13
C VAL A 278 -4.82 23.06 -11.18
N PRO A 279 -5.75 22.09 -11.16
CA PRO A 279 -7.17 22.37 -11.20
C PRO A 279 -7.57 23.24 -10.00
N ASN A 280 -8.35 24.29 -10.26
CA ASN A 280 -8.90 25.20 -9.24
C ASN A 280 -7.86 26.06 -8.50
N CYS A 281 -6.67 26.25 -9.07
CA CYS A 281 -5.64 27.13 -8.51
C CYS A 281 -5.17 28.21 -9.50
N ASN A 282 -4.73 29.35 -8.95
CA ASN A 282 -4.16 30.46 -9.73
C ASN A 282 -2.62 30.41 -9.81
N CYS A 283 -2.05 29.21 -9.87
CA CYS A 283 -0.62 29.00 -10.03
C CYS A 283 -0.37 27.92 -11.08
N THR A 284 0.83 27.94 -11.67
CA THR A 284 1.32 26.86 -12.52
C THR A 284 2.24 25.98 -11.69
N ARG A 285 2.00 24.68 -11.73
CA ARG A 285 2.84 23.68 -11.07
C ARG A 285 3.21 22.62 -12.08
N GLU A 286 4.49 22.32 -12.17
CA GLU A 286 5.04 21.30 -13.05
C GLU A 286 5.15 19.98 -12.30
N PHE A 287 4.83 18.86 -12.97
CA PHE A 287 5.07 17.53 -12.42
C PHE A 287 5.40 16.49 -13.49
N ALA A 288 6.05 15.42 -13.07
CA ALA A 288 6.35 14.23 -13.85
C ALA A 288 6.08 12.96 -13.03
N ALA A 289 5.59 11.91 -13.69
CA ALA A 289 5.27 10.64 -13.05
C ALA A 289 5.77 9.45 -13.90
N VAL A 290 6.38 8.46 -13.25
CA VAL A 290 6.95 7.28 -13.89
C VAL A 290 6.65 6.04 -13.05
N ARG A 291 6.03 5.03 -13.65
CA ARG A 291 5.83 3.71 -13.00
C ARG A 291 7.14 2.96 -12.91
N LEU A 292 7.39 2.33 -11.77
CA LEU A 292 8.54 1.45 -11.59
C LEU A 292 8.18 0.05 -12.10
N PRO A 293 9.01 -0.52 -13.00
CA PRO A 293 8.72 -1.82 -13.59
C PRO A 293 8.66 -2.92 -12.52
N ASP A 294 7.80 -3.92 -12.75
CA ASP A 294 7.63 -5.09 -11.88
C ASP A 294 7.21 -4.79 -10.44
N THR A 295 6.65 -3.60 -10.18
CA THR A 295 6.15 -3.19 -8.86
C THR A 295 4.81 -2.47 -8.98
N ASN A 296 4.12 -2.27 -7.86
CA ASN A 296 2.96 -1.38 -7.77
C ASN A 296 3.34 0.09 -7.46
N LEU A 297 4.58 0.51 -7.71
CA LEU A 297 5.07 1.83 -7.33
C LEU A 297 5.05 2.83 -8.49
N LEU A 298 4.78 4.09 -8.15
CA LEU A 298 4.85 5.25 -9.02
C LEU A 298 5.78 6.28 -8.38
N PHE A 299 6.81 6.68 -9.11
CA PHE A 299 7.64 7.82 -8.74
C PHE A 299 7.04 9.10 -9.33
N VAL A 300 6.86 10.11 -8.49
CA VAL A 300 6.33 11.42 -8.86
C VAL A 300 7.30 12.48 -8.36
N ILE A 301 7.60 13.46 -9.23
CA ILE A 301 8.30 14.69 -8.87
C ILE A 301 7.43 15.86 -9.30
N ALA A 302 7.23 16.83 -8.43
CA ALA A 302 6.45 18.03 -8.71
C ALA A 302 7.13 19.26 -8.11
N ASP A 303 6.84 20.45 -8.63
CA ASP A 303 7.16 21.68 -7.91
C ASP A 303 6.49 21.68 -6.53
N GLU A 304 7.00 22.47 -5.59
CA GLU A 304 6.37 22.68 -4.28
C GLU A 304 4.90 23.09 -4.44
N ASN A 305 4.05 22.64 -3.52
CA ASN A 305 2.63 23.00 -3.57
C ASN A 305 2.45 24.52 -3.41
N CYS A 306 1.68 25.13 -4.31
CA CYS A 306 1.33 26.53 -4.17
C CYS A 306 0.50 26.70 -2.90
N GLY A 307 0.93 27.53 -1.95
CA GLY A 307 0.20 27.74 -0.69
C GLY A 307 -1.28 28.16 -0.84
N THR A 308 -1.69 28.63 -2.02
CA THR A 308 -3.09 28.94 -2.38
C THR A 308 -3.95 27.71 -2.71
N CYS A 309 -3.36 26.53 -2.89
CA CYS A 309 -4.01 25.28 -3.29
C CYS A 309 -4.36 24.34 -2.13
N ASN A 310 -4.12 24.76 -0.89
CA ASN A 310 -4.38 23.96 0.31
C ASN A 310 -5.87 23.60 0.54
N THR A 311 -6.79 24.05 -0.31
CA THR A 311 -8.24 23.80 -0.18
C THR A 311 -8.76 22.63 -1.03
N THR A 312 -7.97 22.05 -1.93
CA THR A 312 -8.40 20.95 -2.81
C THR A 312 -8.18 19.58 -2.18
N ARG A 313 -8.64 19.35 -0.95
CA ARG A 313 -8.55 18.02 -0.33
C ARG A 313 -9.38 17.02 -1.12
N LEU A 314 -8.73 15.99 -1.67
CA LEU A 314 -9.40 14.82 -2.24
C LEU A 314 -9.28 13.68 -1.24
N ALA A 315 -10.26 13.52 -0.37
CA ALA A 315 -10.21 12.45 0.60
C ALA A 315 -10.52 11.08 -0.06
N GLN A 316 -9.79 10.06 0.35
CA GLN A 316 -10.21 8.68 0.17
C GLN A 316 -11.04 8.26 1.39
N SER A 317 -12.31 8.70 1.44
CA SER A 317 -13.17 8.51 2.62
C SER A 317 -14.31 7.52 2.38
N GLN A 318 -14.78 6.93 3.48
CA GLN A 318 -16.06 6.25 3.57
C GLN A 318 -17.12 7.27 4.00
N PHE A 319 -18.22 7.34 3.25
CA PHE A 319 -19.41 8.12 3.62
C PHE A 319 -20.61 7.19 3.76
N PHE A 320 -21.46 7.42 4.75
CA PHE A 320 -22.59 6.55 5.05
C PHE A 320 -23.89 7.18 4.57
N ASP A 321 -24.60 6.49 3.68
CA ASP A 321 -25.98 6.78 3.34
C ASP A 321 -26.90 5.84 4.15
N ILE A 322 -27.85 6.40 4.88
CA ILE A 322 -28.84 5.59 5.60
C ILE A 322 -29.83 5.03 4.58
N LEU A 323 -30.08 3.71 4.65
CA LEU A 323 -31.21 3.12 3.94
C LEU A 323 -32.50 3.59 4.61
N LEU A 324 -33.14 4.60 4.03
CA LEU A 324 -34.57 4.80 4.25
C LEU A 324 -35.27 3.65 3.51
N SER A 325 -35.50 2.53 4.18
CA SER A 325 -36.43 1.52 3.66
C SER A 325 -37.85 2.07 3.74
N VAL A 326 -38.56 1.95 2.62
CA VAL A 326 -39.99 2.28 2.41
C VAL A 326 -40.89 1.57 3.43
#